data_AF-A0A4Y8JU25-F1
#
_entry.id   AF-A0A4Y8JU25-F1
#
_cell.length_a   1.000
_cell.length_b   1.000
_cell.length_c   1.000
_cell.angle_alpha   90.00
_cell.angle_beta   90.00
_cell.angle_gamma   90.00
#
_symmetry.space_group_name_H-M   'P 1'
#
loop_
_entity.id
_entity.type
_entity.pdbx_description
1 polymer ?
#
loop_
_entity_poly.entity_id
_entity_poly.type
_entity_poly.pdbx_seq_one_letter_code
_entity_poly.pdbx_strand_id
1 'polypeptide(L)'
;MLLQSGLSVLALVAPVSAVLFWLTIPTGTWQPVAAAQGLLLAICAFAYLSYTRTIIRVDAEGISERGFLGRVVSFSTAEVGSVVLLELYQSGALDTQPQLFVTGTDGRLLVRMRGQYYSRGAMETVVDQLAVPVVRVPEPMTLQDLNRARPELLYWFERRFTGHTE
;
A
#
# COMPACT_ATOMS: atom_id res chain seq x y z
N MET A 1 -0.16 14.86 -5.77
CA MET A 1 -0.79 14.45 -4.50
C MET A 1 0.10 14.68 -3.28
N LEU A 2 1.28 14.06 -3.16
CA LEU A 2 2.13 14.16 -1.96
C LEU A 2 2.51 15.60 -1.55
N LEU A 3 2.86 16.45 -2.51
CA LEU A 3 3.20 17.86 -2.23
C LEU A 3 1.99 18.64 -1.68
N GLN A 4 0.80 18.38 -2.22
CA GLN A 4 -0.45 19.02 -1.82
C GLN A 4 -0.87 18.56 -0.42
N SER A 5 -0.77 17.26 -0.13
CA SER A 5 -0.99 16.72 1.22
C SER A 5 0.02 17.28 2.23
N GLY A 6 1.28 17.41 1.85
CA GLY A 6 2.32 18.02 2.70
C GLY A 6 2.04 19.49 3.03
N LEU A 7 1.60 20.28 2.03
CA LEU A 7 1.20 21.68 2.25
C LEU A 7 -0.01 21.80 3.19
N SER A 8 -1.02 20.94 3.03
CA SER A 8 -2.20 20.95 3.91
C SER A 8 -1.84 20.63 5.36
N VAL A 9 -0.94 19.66 5.58
CA VAL A 9 -0.46 19.33 6.94
C VAL A 9 0.32 20.50 7.53
N LEU A 10 1.22 21.13 6.76
CA LEU A 10 1.96 22.31 7.21
C LEU A 10 1.04 23.48 7.57
N ALA A 11 0.02 23.74 6.76
CA ALA A 11 -0.95 24.81 7.01
C ALA A 11 -1.74 24.59 8.31
N LEU A 12 -2.00 23.34 8.70
CA LEU A 12 -2.67 23.00 9.95
C LEU A 12 -1.72 23.06 11.16
N VAL A 13 -0.51 22.52 11.01
CA VAL A 13 0.44 22.35 12.12
C VAL A 13 1.14 23.66 12.47
N ALA A 14 1.53 24.45 11.46
CA ALA A 14 2.28 25.69 11.67
C ALA A 14 1.64 26.68 12.65
N PRO A 15 0.33 27.03 12.55
CA PRO A 15 -0.27 27.99 13.48
C PRO A 15 -0.36 27.44 14.91
N VAL A 16 -0.67 26.15 15.07
CA VAL A 16 -0.72 25.50 16.40
C VAL A 16 0.66 25.49 17.06
N SER A 17 1.68 25.11 16.29
CA SER A 17 3.07 25.15 16.73
C SER A 17 3.51 26.56 17.12
N ALA A 18 3.19 27.56 16.29
CA ALA A 18 3.55 28.95 16.57
C ALA A 18 2.96 29.44 17.90
N VAL A 19 1.68 29.14 18.16
CA VAL A 19 1.02 29.49 19.42
C VAL A 19 1.63 28.76 20.61
N LEU A 20 1.93 27.47 20.47
CA LEU A 20 2.55 26.69 21.54
C LEU A 20 3.95 27.22 21.90
N PHE A 21 4.78 27.54 20.91
CA PHE A 21 6.09 28.14 21.15
C PHE A 21 5.97 29.54 21.75
N TRP A 22 5.04 30.36 21.27
CA TRP A 22 4.78 31.69 21.82
C TRP A 22 4.44 31.66 23.31
N LEU A 23 3.66 30.69 23.76
CA LEU A 23 3.25 30.53 25.17
C LEU A 23 4.33 29.88 26.04
N THR A 24 5.15 28.98 25.47
CA THR A 24 6.10 28.17 26.25
C THR A 24 7.52 28.75 26.33
N ILE A 25 7.91 29.63 25.42
CA ILE A 25 9.20 30.34 25.49
C ILE A 25 9.27 31.24 26.74
N PRO A 26 8.27 32.08 27.05
CA PRO A 26 8.33 32.97 28.22
C PRO A 26 8.28 32.23 29.56
N THR A 27 7.62 31.07 29.60
CA THR A 27 7.45 30.23 30.80
C THR A 27 8.60 29.24 31.01
N GLY A 28 9.55 29.14 30.06
CA GLY A 28 10.71 28.25 30.14
C GLY A 28 10.40 26.77 29.87
N THR A 29 9.15 26.42 29.58
CA THR A 29 8.69 25.03 29.35
C THR A 29 8.64 24.65 27.87
N TRP A 30 9.44 25.30 27.02
CA TRP A 30 9.46 25.06 25.57
C TRP A 30 10.13 23.73 25.17
N GLN A 31 11.00 23.18 26.02
CA GLN A 31 11.71 21.92 25.77
C GLN A 31 10.80 20.72 25.50
N PRO A 32 9.76 20.41 26.32
CA PRO A 32 8.84 19.31 26.03
C PRO A 32 8.02 19.53 24.76
N VAL A 33 7.64 20.78 24.45
CA VAL A 33 6.93 21.12 23.19
C VAL A 33 7.82 20.85 21.98
N ALA A 34 9.07 21.29 22.04
CA ALA A 34 10.05 21.03 20.98
C ALA A 34 10.30 19.53 20.81
N ALA A 35 10.42 18.77 21.90
CA ALA A 35 10.60 17.33 21.86
C ALA A 35 9.40 16.61 21.23
N ALA A 36 8.17 16.96 21.63
CA ALA A 36 6.95 16.38 21.06
C ALA A 36 6.83 16.68 19.56
N GLN A 37 7.13 17.92 19.15
CA GLN A 37 7.08 18.32 17.76
C GLN A 37 8.17 17.65 16.91
N GLY A 38 9.38 17.52 17.45
CA GLY A 38 10.45 16.75 16.83
C GLY A 38 10.09 15.27 16.66
N LEU A 39 9.46 14.66 17.66
CA LEU A 39 8.97 13.29 17.58
C LEU A 39 7.89 13.13 16.50
N LEU A 40 6.93 14.05 16.42
CA LEU A 40 5.90 14.04 15.39
C LEU A 40 6.50 14.14 13.98
N LEU A 41 7.43 15.08 13.79
CA LEU A 41 8.16 15.25 12.53
C LEU A 41 8.97 13.99 12.16
N ALA A 42 9.62 13.37 13.14
CA ALA A 42 10.36 12.13 12.92
C ALA A 42 9.44 10.98 12.49
N ILE A 43 8.24 10.85 13.09
CA ILE A 43 7.23 9.85 12.71
C ILE A 43 6.74 10.12 11.28
N CYS A 44 6.41 11.37 10.94
CA CYS A 44 5.98 11.73 9.59
C CYS A 44 7.08 11.48 8.55
N ALA A 45 8.32 11.85 8.84
CA ALA A 45 9.46 11.61 7.96
C ALA A 45 9.71 10.10 7.80
N PHE A 46 9.62 9.33 8.88
CA PHE A 46 9.74 7.88 8.84
C PHE A 46 8.63 7.24 8.00
N ALA A 47 7.38 7.67 8.15
CA ALA A 47 6.27 7.20 7.34
C ALA A 47 6.45 7.54 5.86
N TYR A 48 6.90 8.76 5.55
CA TYR A 48 7.19 9.20 4.18
C TYR A 48 8.33 8.40 3.54
N LEU A 49 9.42 8.18 4.28
CA LEU A 49 10.54 7.36 3.82
C LEU A 49 10.11 5.90 3.62
N SER A 50 9.29 5.36 4.52
CA SER A 50 8.75 4.00 4.41
C SER A 50 7.83 3.85 3.20
N TYR A 51 7.00 4.86 2.94
CA TYR A 51 6.13 4.92 1.76
C TYR A 51 6.95 4.99 0.47
N THR A 52 7.95 5.87 0.39
CA THR A 52 8.79 6.03 -0.81
C THR A 52 9.77 4.86 -1.04
N ARG A 53 10.13 4.11 0.01
CA ARG A 53 10.99 2.93 -0.09
C ARG A 53 10.25 1.63 -0.41
N THR A 54 8.92 1.65 -0.48
CA THR A 54 8.13 0.49 -0.92
C THR A 54 8.29 0.35 -2.43
N ILE A 55 9.18 -0.54 -2.86
CA ILE A 55 9.50 -0.80 -4.26
C ILE A 55 9.32 -2.29 -4.51
N ILE A 56 8.56 -2.62 -5.54
CA ILE A 56 8.51 -3.96 -6.11
C ILE A 56 9.54 -3.98 -7.23
N ARG A 57 10.56 -4.82 -7.10
CA ARG A 57 11.52 -5.11 -8.16
C ARG A 57 11.16 -6.46 -8.76
N VAL A 58 11.05 -6.49 -10.08
CA VAL A 58 10.86 -7.71 -10.87
C VAL A 58 12.11 -7.89 -11.71
N ASP A 59 12.68 -9.09 -11.66
CA ASP A 59 13.84 -9.51 -12.45
C ASP A 59 13.55 -10.88 -13.07
N ALA A 60 14.35 -11.31 -14.05
CA ALA A 60 14.21 -12.61 -14.70
C ALA A 60 14.36 -13.80 -13.73
N GLU A 61 14.99 -13.57 -12.57
CA GLU A 61 15.24 -14.56 -11.53
C GLU A 61 14.12 -14.62 -10.47
N GLY A 62 13.28 -13.57 -10.38
CA GLY A 62 12.18 -13.55 -9.43
C GLY A 62 11.58 -12.17 -9.12
N ILE A 63 10.70 -12.14 -8.13
CA ILE A 63 10.07 -10.91 -7.63
C ILE A 63 10.61 -10.61 -6.24
N SER A 64 11.06 -9.38 -6.01
CA SER A 64 11.38 -8.89 -4.68
C SER A 64 10.48 -7.73 -4.29
N GLU A 65 9.74 -7.90 -3.22
CA GLU A 65 8.96 -6.85 -2.58
C GLU A 65 9.74 -6.29 -1.40
N ARG A 66 9.98 -4.98 -1.40
CA ARG A 66 10.40 -4.28 -0.18
C ARG A 66 9.16 -3.73 0.51
N GLY A 67 8.75 -4.41 1.59
CA GLY A 67 7.62 -3.98 2.41
C GLY A 67 7.90 -2.70 3.20
N PHE A 68 6.83 -2.13 3.77
CA PHE A 68 6.82 -0.84 4.48
C PHE A 68 7.88 -0.70 5.59
N LEU A 69 8.18 -1.78 6.32
CA LEU A 69 9.21 -1.81 7.38
C LEU A 69 10.62 -2.15 6.87
N GLY A 70 10.85 -2.10 5.55
CA GLY A 70 12.12 -2.49 4.93
C GLY A 70 12.32 -4.01 4.81
N ARG A 71 11.31 -4.82 5.16
CA ARG A 71 11.36 -6.28 4.97
C ARG A 71 11.39 -6.57 3.47
N VAL A 72 12.52 -7.09 2.99
CA VAL A 72 12.64 -7.58 1.61
C VAL A 72 12.19 -9.03 1.60
N VAL A 73 11.15 -9.33 0.82
CA VAL A 73 10.71 -10.69 0.54
C VAL A 73 11.01 -10.96 -0.93
N SER A 74 11.85 -11.95 -1.20
CA SER A 74 12.17 -12.39 -2.56
C SER A 74 11.54 -13.76 -2.81
N PHE A 75 10.85 -13.88 -3.95
CA PHE A 75 10.29 -15.12 -4.45
C PHE A 75 10.96 -15.47 -5.78
N SER A 76 11.39 -16.71 -5.95
CA SER A 76 11.95 -17.18 -7.21
C SER A 76 10.86 -17.31 -8.28
N THR A 77 11.20 -17.14 -9.56
CA THR A 77 10.27 -17.43 -10.67
C THR A 77 9.70 -18.85 -10.62
N ALA A 78 10.45 -19.83 -10.09
CA ALA A 78 9.97 -21.21 -9.94
C ALA A 78 8.83 -21.35 -8.91
N GLU A 79 8.73 -20.41 -7.97
CA GLU A 79 7.64 -20.37 -6.99
C GLU A 79 6.41 -19.64 -7.53
N VAL A 80 6.53 -18.90 -8.64
CA VAL A 80 5.44 -18.12 -9.24
C VAL A 80 4.63 -19.01 -10.16
N GLY A 81 3.34 -19.16 -9.87
CA GLY A 81 2.42 -20.00 -10.63
C GLY A 81 1.61 -19.24 -11.67
N SER A 82 0.93 -18.16 -11.26
CA SER A 82 0.09 -17.37 -12.17
C SER A 82 -0.11 -15.93 -11.70
N VAL A 83 -0.45 -15.05 -12.63
CA VAL A 83 -0.83 -13.66 -12.34
C VAL A 83 -2.32 -13.48 -12.60
N VAL A 84 -3.03 -12.96 -11.61
CA VAL A 84 -4.45 -12.62 -11.73
C VAL A 84 -4.57 -11.10 -11.76
N LEU A 85 -5.09 -10.58 -12.87
CA LEU A 85 -5.41 -9.16 -13.04
C LEU A 85 -6.93 -9.02 -12.99
N LEU A 86 -7.42 -8.19 -12.07
CA LEU A 86 -8.85 -7.95 -11.90
C LEU A 86 -9.11 -6.51 -11.49
N GLU A 87 -10.30 -6.01 -11.79
CA GLU A 87 -10.76 -4.71 -11.34
C GLU A 87 -11.60 -4.88 -10.07
N LEU A 88 -11.28 -4.12 -9.02
CA LEU A 88 -12.09 -4.08 -7.79
C LEU A 88 -12.81 -2.75 -7.67
N TYR A 89 -14.10 -2.82 -7.33
CA TYR A 89 -14.84 -1.65 -6.89
C TYR A 89 -14.28 -1.12 -5.56
N GLN A 90 -14.09 0.20 -5.51
CA GLN A 90 -13.73 0.86 -4.27
C GLN A 90 -14.95 0.91 -3.34
N SER A 91 -14.76 0.62 -2.04
CA SER A 91 -15.84 0.65 -1.06
C SER A 91 -16.47 2.06 -1.01
N GLY A 92 -17.73 2.16 -1.43
CA GLY A 92 -18.50 3.41 -1.42
C GLY A 92 -18.41 4.26 -2.69
N ALA A 93 -17.80 3.77 -3.78
CA ALA A 93 -17.79 4.45 -5.08
C ALA A 93 -18.02 3.46 -6.24
N LEU A 94 -18.53 3.97 -7.36
CA LEU A 94 -18.64 3.23 -8.64
C LEU A 94 -17.29 3.12 -9.37
N ASP A 95 -16.24 3.77 -8.84
CA ASP A 95 -14.90 3.70 -9.42
C ASP A 95 -14.28 2.31 -9.19
N THR A 96 -13.72 1.77 -10.28
CA THR A 96 -12.94 0.54 -10.26
C THR A 96 -11.46 0.87 -10.21
N GLN A 97 -10.71 0.06 -9.47
CA GLN A 97 -9.25 0.14 -9.46
C GLN A 97 -8.64 -1.18 -9.89
N PRO A 98 -7.68 -1.18 -10.82
CA PRO A 98 -6.99 -2.39 -11.21
C PRO A 98 -6.17 -2.91 -10.03
N GLN A 99 -6.22 -4.22 -9.82
CA GLN A 99 -5.36 -4.91 -8.86
C GLN A 99 -4.74 -6.12 -9.53
N LEU A 100 -3.44 -6.28 -9.31
CA LEU A 100 -2.66 -7.41 -9.80
C LEU A 100 -2.28 -8.27 -8.60
N PHE A 101 -2.56 -9.57 -8.69
CA PHE A 101 -2.24 -10.57 -7.69
C PHE A 101 -1.29 -11.57 -8.34
N VAL A 102 -0.08 -11.69 -7.79
CA VAL A 102 0.85 -12.76 -8.16
C VAL A 102 0.63 -13.91 -7.21
N THR A 103 0.32 -15.07 -7.76
CA THR A 103 0.10 -16.31 -7.02
C THR A 103 1.27 -17.25 -7.19
N GLY A 104 1.56 -18.01 -6.14
CA GLY A 104 2.54 -19.07 -6.21
C GLY A 104 1.99 -20.31 -6.90
N THR A 105 2.87 -21.27 -7.20
CA THR A 105 2.50 -22.60 -7.68
C THR A 105 1.55 -23.32 -6.72
N ASP A 106 1.65 -23.02 -5.43
CA ASP A 106 0.75 -23.53 -4.37
C ASP A 106 -0.60 -22.78 -4.28
N GLY A 107 -0.90 -21.83 -5.17
CA GLY A 107 -2.12 -21.01 -5.14
C GLY A 107 -2.12 -19.87 -4.10
N ARG A 108 -1.11 -19.83 -3.23
CA ARG A 108 -0.95 -18.75 -2.23
C ARG A 108 -0.65 -17.40 -2.87
N LEU A 109 -1.15 -16.31 -2.29
CA LEU A 109 -0.78 -14.95 -2.68
C LEU A 109 0.68 -14.66 -2.33
N LEU A 110 1.50 -14.32 -3.33
CA LEU A 110 2.89 -13.91 -3.14
C LEU A 110 3.01 -12.39 -3.07
N VAL A 111 2.47 -11.70 -4.08
CA VAL A 111 2.57 -10.24 -4.24
C VAL A 111 1.23 -9.67 -4.67
N ARG A 112 0.90 -8.47 -4.18
CA ARG A 112 -0.31 -7.75 -4.59
C ARG A 112 0.03 -6.31 -4.93
N MET A 113 -0.21 -5.91 -6.18
CA MET A 113 -0.11 -4.53 -6.63
C MET A 113 -1.50 -3.91 -6.67
N ARG A 114 -1.67 -2.77 -6.01
CA ARG A 114 -2.94 -2.03 -5.96
C ARG A 114 -2.87 -0.79 -6.86
N GLY A 115 -3.90 -0.55 -7.68
CA GLY A 115 -3.99 0.57 -8.62
C GLY A 115 -3.86 1.95 -7.99
N GLN A 116 -4.26 2.09 -6.72
CA GLN A 116 -4.04 3.31 -5.92
C GLN A 116 -2.56 3.71 -5.75
N TYR A 117 -1.63 2.76 -5.86
CA TYR A 117 -0.20 2.99 -5.65
C TYR A 117 0.64 2.73 -6.91
N TYR A 118 0.20 1.81 -7.77
CA TYR A 118 0.93 1.39 -8.95
C TYR A 118 0.11 1.69 -10.21
N SER A 119 0.77 2.26 -11.22
CA SER A 119 0.14 2.50 -12.51
C SER A 119 -0.12 1.18 -13.25
N ARG A 120 -1.09 1.19 -14.15
CA ARG A 120 -1.40 0.04 -15.02
C ARG A 120 -0.17 -0.40 -15.84
N GLY A 121 0.61 0.54 -16.36
CA GLY A 121 1.83 0.22 -17.09
C GLY A 121 2.90 -0.49 -16.23
N ALA A 122 2.98 -0.16 -14.94
CA ALA A 122 3.87 -0.89 -14.03
C ALA A 122 3.37 -2.33 -13.81
N MET A 123 2.06 -2.54 -13.70
CA MET A 123 1.47 -3.88 -13.61
C MET A 123 1.69 -4.70 -14.87
N GLU A 124 1.56 -4.09 -16.06
CA GLU A 124 1.85 -4.74 -17.35
C GLU A 124 3.32 -5.12 -17.47
N THR A 125 4.24 -4.27 -16.99
CA THR A 125 5.67 -4.61 -16.95
C THR A 125 5.94 -5.87 -16.11
N VAL A 126 5.26 -6.03 -14.97
CA VAL A 126 5.37 -7.22 -14.12
C VAL A 126 4.87 -8.47 -14.85
N VAL A 127 3.73 -8.35 -15.54
CA VAL A 127 3.17 -9.43 -16.36
C VAL A 127 4.15 -9.88 -17.45
N ASP A 128 4.72 -8.92 -18.18
CA ASP A 128 5.60 -9.19 -19.31
C ASP A 128 6.93 -9.82 -18.85
N GLN A 129 7.48 -9.37 -17.72
CA GLN A 129 8.75 -9.88 -17.19
C GLN A 129 8.65 -11.28 -16.60
N LEU A 130 7.52 -11.63 -15.98
CA LEU A 130 7.35 -12.94 -15.34
C LEU A 130 7.06 -14.06 -16.34
N ALA A 131 6.52 -13.74 -17.51
CA ALA A 131 6.15 -14.71 -18.56
C ALA A 131 5.30 -15.90 -18.07
N VAL A 132 4.55 -15.72 -16.98
CA VAL A 132 3.65 -16.74 -16.40
C VAL A 132 2.22 -16.57 -16.91
N PRO A 133 1.36 -17.61 -16.81
CA PRO A 133 -0.04 -17.53 -17.21
C PRO A 133 -0.77 -16.35 -16.55
N VAL A 134 -1.45 -15.55 -17.36
CA VAL A 134 -2.20 -14.36 -16.93
C VAL A 134 -3.70 -14.65 -17.01
N VAL A 135 -4.37 -14.60 -15.86
CA VAL A 135 -5.82 -14.67 -15.77
C VAL A 135 -6.36 -13.25 -15.66
N ARG A 136 -7.00 -12.76 -16.72
CA ARG A 136 -7.69 -11.47 -16.71
C ARG A 136 -9.16 -11.72 -16.41
N VAL A 137 -9.65 -11.17 -15.31
CA VAL A 137 -11.07 -11.21 -14.96
C VAL A 137 -11.73 -10.00 -15.64
N PRO A 138 -12.62 -10.20 -16.62
CA PRO A 138 -13.18 -9.11 -17.41
C PRO A 138 -14.23 -8.30 -16.66
N GLU A 139 -14.86 -8.90 -15.65
CA GLU A 139 -15.96 -8.28 -14.91
C GLU A 139 -15.42 -7.69 -13.60
N PRO A 140 -15.64 -6.39 -13.32
CA PRO A 140 -15.24 -5.79 -12.06
C PRO A 140 -15.95 -6.47 -10.90
N MET A 141 -15.20 -6.86 -9.88
CA MET A 141 -15.74 -7.58 -8.74
C MET A 141 -15.73 -6.70 -7.49
N THR A 142 -16.64 -6.96 -6.56
CA THR A 142 -16.49 -6.41 -5.21
C THR A 142 -15.48 -7.24 -4.41
N LEU A 143 -14.95 -6.69 -3.33
CA LEU A 143 -14.08 -7.45 -2.40
C LEU A 143 -14.82 -8.68 -1.83
N GLN A 144 -16.13 -8.58 -1.65
CA GLN A 144 -16.97 -9.67 -1.16
C GLN A 144 -17.09 -10.79 -2.19
N ASP A 145 -17.29 -10.45 -3.47
CA ASP A 145 -17.33 -11.42 -4.56
C ASP A 145 -15.96 -12.09 -4.75
N LEU A 146 -14.86 -11.32 -4.63
CA LEU A 146 -13.51 -11.87 -4.64
C LEU A 146 -13.27 -12.84 -3.47
N ASN A 147 -13.76 -12.52 -2.27
CA ASN A 147 -13.64 -13.43 -1.13
C ASN A 147 -14.45 -14.71 -1.30
N ARG A 148 -15.62 -14.64 -1.95
CA ARG A 148 -16.43 -15.82 -2.26
C ARG A 148 -15.81 -16.68 -3.37
N ALA A 149 -15.29 -16.06 -4.42
CA ALA A 149 -14.76 -16.77 -5.59
C ALA A 149 -13.33 -17.28 -5.40
N ARG A 150 -12.47 -16.50 -4.72
CA ARG A 150 -11.03 -16.74 -4.58
C ARG A 150 -10.50 -16.24 -3.23
N PRO A 151 -10.93 -16.83 -2.08
CA PRO A 151 -10.49 -16.39 -0.75
C PRO A 151 -8.96 -16.51 -0.54
N GLU A 152 -8.31 -17.38 -1.32
CA GLU A 152 -6.87 -17.62 -1.31
C GLU A 152 -6.04 -16.38 -1.71
N LEU A 153 -6.62 -15.52 -2.56
CA LEU A 153 -6.01 -14.27 -3.03
C LEU A 153 -6.08 -13.14 -2.00
N LEU A 154 -6.81 -13.34 -0.91
CA LEU A 154 -6.99 -12.37 0.15
C LEU A 154 -6.13 -12.71 1.35
N TYR A 155 -5.58 -11.67 1.99
CA TYR A 155 -4.87 -11.83 3.25
C TYR A 155 -5.79 -12.41 4.33
N TRP A 156 -5.21 -13.15 5.27
CA TRP A 156 -5.96 -13.80 6.35
C TRP A 156 -6.88 -12.85 7.14
N PHE A 157 -6.53 -11.57 7.26
CA PHE A 157 -7.33 -10.55 7.94
C PHE A 157 -8.48 -10.00 7.06
N GLU A 158 -8.31 -9.94 5.74
CA GLU A 158 -9.36 -9.50 4.80
C GLU A 158 -10.46 -10.56 4.66
N ARG A 159 -10.15 -11.84 4.92
CA ARG A 159 -11.11 -12.96 4.94
C ARG A 159 -12.19 -12.83 6.02
N ARG A 160 -11.90 -12.11 7.12
CA ARG A 160 -12.78 -12.05 8.31
C ARG A 160 -13.82 -10.93 8.27
N PHE A 161 -13.58 -9.86 7.50
CA PHE A 161 -14.44 -8.68 7.49
C PHE A 161 -15.70 -8.79 6.64
N THR A 162 -15.87 -9.87 5.88
CA THR A 162 -17.06 -10.09 5.02
C THR A 162 -18.12 -10.99 5.65
N GLY A 163 -17.96 -11.33 6.94
CA GLY A 163 -18.85 -12.24 7.67
C GLY A 163 -19.88 -11.59 8.59
N HIS A 164 -20.17 -10.29 8.48
CA HIS A 164 -21.15 -9.63 9.37
C HIS A 164 -21.95 -8.56 8.64
N THR A 165 -23.03 -8.99 7.99
CA THR A 165 -24.29 -8.26 7.82
C THR A 165 -25.33 -9.29 7.40
N GLU A 166 -25.93 -9.95 8.39
CA GLU A 166 -27.32 -10.41 8.31
C GLU A 166 -28.21 -9.38 9.01
#